data_AF-A0A8X6G4G8-F1
#
_entry.id   AF-A0A8X6G4G8-F1
#
_cell.length_a   1.000
_cell.length_b   1.000
_cell.length_c   1.000
_cell.angle_alpha   90.00
_cell.angle_beta   90.00
_cell.angle_gamma   90.00
#
_symmetry.space_group_name_H-M   'P 1'
#
loop_
_entity.id
_entity.type
_entity.pdbx_description
1 polymer ?
#
loop_
_entity_poly.entity_id
_entity_poly.type
_entity_poly.pdbx_seq_one_letter_code
_entity_poly.pdbx_strand_id
1 'polypeptide(L)' 'MLPRAKLKNWLINSFPTKWRQLFDKFDNEGFGEIPWDDFLVALESPDFQECIEPSKREVLASKAREHRTYAITFDDFVAV' A
#
# COMPACT_ATOMS: atom_id res chain seq x y z
N MET A 1 -9.94 -10.70 -28.89
CA MET A 1 -9.45 -9.33 -28.60
C MET A 1 -10.49 -8.61 -27.78
N LEU A 2 -10.17 -8.17 -26.56
CA LEU A 2 -11.09 -7.37 -25.73
C LEU A 2 -10.94 -5.87 -26.09
N PRO A 3 -12.03 -5.09 -26.11
CA PRO A 3 -12.00 -3.68 -26.48
C PRO A 3 -11.16 -2.87 -25.50
N ARG A 4 -10.41 -1.86 -26.00
CA ARG A 4 -9.50 -0.97 -25.22
C ARG A 4 -10.14 -0.41 -23.92
N ALA A 5 -11.46 -0.17 -23.92
CA ALA A 5 -12.20 0.29 -22.74
C ALA A 5 -12.32 -0.77 -21.63
N LYS A 6 -12.50 -2.05 -21.99
CA LYS A 6 -12.48 -3.16 -21.01
C LYS A 6 -11.07 -3.42 -20.48
N LEU A 7 -10.03 -3.16 -21.27
CA LEU A 7 -8.64 -3.32 -20.84
C LEU A 7 -8.27 -2.32 -19.73
N LYS A 8 -8.68 -1.05 -19.89
CA LYS A 8 -8.53 -0.03 -18.84
C LYS A 8 -9.29 -0.46 -17.57
N ASN A 9 -10.54 -0.87 -17.70
CA ASN A 9 -11.33 -1.32 -16.54
C ASN A 9 -10.78 -2.60 -15.88
N TRP A 10 -10.13 -3.50 -16.62
CA TRP A 10 -9.53 -4.73 -16.10
C TRP A 10 -8.19 -4.48 -15.37
N LEU A 11 -7.40 -3.50 -15.82
CA LEU A 11 -6.21 -3.02 -15.12
C LEU A 11 -6.56 -2.25 -13.82
N ILE A 12 -7.73 -1.61 -13.78
CA ILE A 12 -8.23 -0.86 -12.60
C ILE A 12 -8.88 -1.77 -11.55
N ASN A 13 -9.37 -2.96 -11.92
CA ASN A 13 -10.10 -3.88 -11.03
C ASN A 13 -9.33 -5.15 -10.67
N SER A 14 -8.06 -5.27 -11.07
CA SER A 14 -7.19 -6.33 -10.57
C SER A 14 -6.68 -5.91 -9.19
N PHE A 15 -6.91 -6.71 -8.15
CA PHE A 15 -6.47 -6.53 -6.74
C PHE A 15 -5.26 -5.60 -6.45
N PRO A 16 -4.16 -5.53 -7.23
CA PRO A 16 -3.10 -4.53 -7.11
C PRO A 16 -3.54 -3.04 -7.11
N THR A 17 -4.68 -2.66 -7.69
CA THR A 17 -5.00 -1.24 -7.89
C THR A 17 -5.45 -0.55 -6.60
N LYS A 18 -6.24 -1.21 -5.74
CA LYS A 18 -6.70 -0.61 -4.48
C LYS A 18 -5.52 -0.37 -3.52
N TRP A 19 -4.62 -1.35 -3.45
CA TRP A 19 -3.40 -1.27 -2.67
C TRP A 19 -2.46 -0.19 -3.20
N ARG A 20 -2.32 -0.09 -4.51
CA ARG A 20 -1.52 0.96 -5.16
C ARG A 20 -2.11 2.35 -4.95
N GLN A 21 -3.43 2.52 -5.09
CA GLN A 21 -4.09 3.81 -4.83
C GLN A 21 -3.95 4.23 -3.37
N LEU A 22 -4.05 3.28 -2.44
CA LEU A 22 -3.82 3.55 -1.02
C LEU A 22 -2.36 3.95 -0.80
N PHE A 23 -1.40 3.20 -1.35
CA PHE A 23 0.03 3.48 -1.22
C PHE A 23 0.42 4.83 -1.85
N ASP A 24 0.00 5.09 -3.09
CA ASP A 24 0.22 6.36 -3.81
C ASP A 24 -0.39 7.57 -3.07
N LYS A 25 -1.41 7.37 -2.22
CA LYS A 25 -1.98 8.45 -1.38
C LYS A 25 -1.01 8.89 -0.29
N PHE A 26 -0.15 7.99 0.18
CA PHE A 26 0.80 8.24 1.27
C PHE A 26 2.26 8.37 0.77
N ASP A 27 2.56 7.89 -0.43
CA ASP A 27 3.81 8.16 -1.16
C ASP A 27 3.76 9.57 -1.77
N ASN A 28 3.94 10.57 -0.91
CA ASN A 28 3.86 11.98 -1.28
C ASN A 28 4.99 12.39 -2.25
N GLU A 29 6.06 11.60 -2.32
CA GLU A 29 7.22 11.84 -3.18
C GLU A 29 7.12 11.13 -4.53
N GLY A 30 6.31 10.06 -4.63
CA GLY A 30 6.09 9.29 -5.85
C GLY A 30 7.27 8.39 -6.23
N PHE A 31 8.14 8.06 -5.28
CA PHE A 31 9.30 7.18 -5.51
C PHE A 31 8.96 5.69 -5.40
N GLY A 32 7.75 5.36 -4.96
CA GLY A 32 7.33 3.99 -4.68
C GLY A 32 7.72 3.50 -3.28
N GLU A 33 8.08 4.42 -2.39
CA GLU A 33 8.54 4.15 -1.02
C GLU A 33 7.84 5.11 -0.04
N ILE A 34 7.48 4.63 1.15
CA ILE A 34 6.94 5.47 2.22
C ILE A 34 7.88 5.35 3.42
N PRO A 35 8.43 6.45 3.96
CA PRO A 35 9.22 6.42 5.19
C PRO A 35 8.47 5.72 6.31
N TRP A 36 9.15 4.95 7.15
CA TRP A 36 8.47 4.17 8.18
C TRP A 36 7.68 5.03 9.16
N ASP A 37 8.16 6.23 9.47
CA ASP A 37 7.46 7.19 10.33
C ASP A 37 6.11 7.61 9.72
N ASP A 38 6.10 7.96 8.43
CA ASP A 38 4.87 8.31 7.71
C ASP A 38 3.95 7.10 7.54
N PHE A 39 4.52 5.93 7.32
CA PHE A 39 3.78 4.68 7.18
C PHE A 39 3.08 4.27 8.49
N LEU A 40 3.73 4.49 9.65
CA LEU A 40 3.11 4.25 10.96
C LEU A 40 1.90 5.17 11.18
N VAL A 41 2.03 6.46 10.81
CA VAL A 41 0.90 7.39 10.85
C VAL A 41 -0.21 6.95 9.89
N ALA A 42 0.15 6.47 8.68
CA ALA A 42 -0.80 5.93 7.73
C ALA A 42 -1.53 4.69 8.29
N LEU A 43 -0.84 3.76 8.98
CA LEU A 43 -1.45 2.59 9.61
C LEU A 43 -2.51 2.96 10.66
N GLU A 44 -2.36 4.10 11.34
CA GLU A 44 -3.34 4.60 12.30
C GLU A 44 -4.50 5.36 11.63
N SER A 45 -4.34 5.80 10.38
CA SER A 45 -5.36 6.54 9.63
C SER A 45 -6.61 5.71 9.34
N PRO A 46 -7.83 6.25 9.53
CA PRO A 46 -9.09 5.55 9.27
C PRO A 46 -9.16 4.91 7.87
N ASP A 47 -8.66 5.61 6.84
CA ASP A 47 -8.64 5.11 5.46
C ASP A 47 -7.89 3.77 5.35
N PHE A 48 -6.75 3.68 6.03
CA PHE A 48 -5.90 2.49 6.06
C PHE A 48 -6.57 1.41 6.91
N GLN A 49 -7.24 1.81 8.00
CA GLN A 49 -7.92 0.86 8.87
C GLN A 49 -9.13 0.19 8.20
N GLU A 50 -9.86 0.93 7.37
CA GLU A 50 -11.00 0.42 6.59
C GLU A 50 -10.53 -0.40 5.37
N CYS A 51 -9.33 -0.14 4.86
CA CYS A 51 -8.78 -0.86 3.71
C CYS A 51 -7.97 -2.10 4.08
N ILE A 52 -7.36 -2.13 5.27
CA ILE A 52 -6.47 -3.22 5.73
C ILE A 52 -7.08 -3.91 6.94
N GLU A 53 -7.25 -5.21 6.79
CA GLU A 53 -7.63 -6.09 7.89
C GLU A 53 -6.64 -6.05 9.07
N PRO A 54 -7.13 -6.14 10.32
CA PRO A 54 -6.29 -5.95 11.51
C PRO A 54 -5.03 -6.83 11.53
N SER A 55 -5.14 -8.09 11.13
CA SER A 55 -4.02 -9.04 11.10
C SER A 55 -2.88 -8.57 10.20
N LYS A 56 -3.18 -8.04 9.01
CA LYS A 56 -2.16 -7.52 8.09
C LYS A 56 -1.53 -6.25 8.64
N ARG A 57 -2.31 -5.41 9.33
CA ARG A 57 -1.82 -4.19 9.99
C ARG A 57 -0.83 -4.50 11.11
N GLU A 58 -1.10 -5.53 11.92
CA GLU A 58 -0.20 -5.96 12.98
C GLU A 58 1.15 -6.44 12.42
N VAL A 59 1.13 -7.19 11.31
CA VAL A 59 2.36 -7.62 10.65
C VAL A 59 3.13 -6.43 10.08
N LEU A 60 2.43 -5.51 9.40
CA LEU A 60 3.03 -4.29 8.86
C LEU A 60 3.63 -3.39 9.96
N ALA A 61 2.93 -3.22 11.08
CA ALA A 61 3.41 -2.46 12.23
C ALA A 61 4.62 -3.13 12.90
N SER A 62 4.64 -4.46 12.97
CA SER A 62 5.79 -5.21 13.47
C SER A 62 7.00 -5.05 12.54
N LYS A 63 6.77 -5.14 11.23
CA LYS A 63 7.80 -4.89 10.21
C LYS A 63 8.36 -3.46 10.29
N ALA A 64 7.49 -2.48 10.55
CA ALA A 64 7.87 -1.09 10.79
C ALA A 64 8.66 -0.87 12.09
N ARG A 65 8.63 -1.79 13.06
CA ARG A 65 9.47 -1.71 14.27
C ARG A 65 10.80 -2.45 14.12
N GLU A 66 10.81 -3.52 13.32
CA GLU A 66 11.98 -4.36 13.07
C GLU A 66 12.76 -3.95 11.81
N HIS A 67 12.37 -2.84 11.17
CA HIS A 67 12.92 -2.42 9.90
C HIS A 67 14.43 -2.18 9.96
N ARG A 68 15.10 -2.50 8.85
CA ARG A 68 16.51 -2.13 8.62
C ARG A 68 16.68 -1.10 7.50
N THR A 69 15.60 -0.82 6.78
CA THR A 69 15.51 0.16 5.70
C THR A 69 14.87 1.44 6.20
N TYR A 70 15.08 2.56 5.53
CA TYR A 70 14.47 3.84 5.93
C TYR A 70 12.96 3.94 5.58
N ALA A 71 12.51 3.16 4.59
CA ALA A 71 11.16 3.18 4.08
C ALA A 71 10.64 1.76 3.80
N ILE A 72 9.31 1.64 3.74
CA ILE A 72 8.63 0.47 3.16
C ILE A 72 8.43 0.69 1.67
N THR A 73 8.73 -0.33 0.87
CA THR A 73 8.44 -0.31 -0.57
C THR A 73 7.05 -0.86 -0.85
N PHE A 74 6.48 -0.54 -2.02
CA PHE A 74 5.23 -1.16 -2.45
C PHE A 74 5.32 -2.69 -2.48
N ASP A 75 6.44 -3.24 -2.94
CA ASP A 75 6.67 -4.69 -2.98
C ASP A 75 6.67 -5.30 -1.57
N ASP A 76 7.32 -4.64 -0.62
CA ASP A 76 7.31 -5.04 0.79
C ASP A 76 5.92 -5.03 1.42
N PHE A 77 5.07 -4.11 0.98
CA PHE A 77 3.70 -3.95 1.46
C PHE A 77 2.75 -5.02 0.90
N VAL A 78 2.89 -5.38 -0.38
CA VAL A 78 2.07 -6.44 -0.99
C VAL A 78 2.53 -7.85 -0.62
N ALA A 79 3.81 -8.01 -0.25
CA ALA A 79 4.39 -9.31 0.13
C ALA A 79 3.99 -9.80 1.53
N VAL A 80 3.37 -8.94 2.35
CA VAL A 80 2.77 -9.30 3.65
C VAL A 80 1.41 -9.94 3.46
#